data_AF-A0AAV8WJ51-F1
#
_entry.id   AF-A0AAV8WJ51-F1
#
_cell.length_a   1.000
_cell.length_b   1.000
_cell.length_c   1.000
_cell.angle_alpha   90.00
_cell.angle_beta   90.00
_cell.angle_gamma   90.00
#
_symmetry.space_group_name_H-M   'P 1'
#
loop_
_entity.id
_entity.type
_entity.pdbx_description
1 polymer ?
#
loop_
_entity_poly.entity_id
_entity_poly.type
_entity_poly.pdbx_seq_one_letter_code
_entity_poly.pdbx_strand_id
1 'polypeptide(L)'
;MEICSIPRKEKDGSSKDIRCPNIVRDYNAHMGYVDKMDMLKSIYEIDRKSKKWWHRIMWYFLDVSIVNSFILFKHRTGSSIPNLKVFRVSVATGLIGAGQPARSRAQPKVTNHFKRTVPYEIRYDQCLHMPVYSKSRRCAFCSNTQDPHRTRWTCSTCDVGFCLNDKKNCFQVYHQK
;
A
#
# COMPACT_ATOMS: atom_id res chain seq x y z
N MET A 1 -28.50 -12.47 49.48
CA MET A 1 -28.02 -11.81 48.24
C MET A 1 -27.15 -10.66 48.64
N GLU A 2 -25.91 -10.61 48.18
CA GLU A 2 -25.04 -9.47 48.43
C GLU A 2 -25.51 -8.28 47.58
N ILE A 3 -25.71 -7.13 48.23
CA ILE A 3 -26.25 -5.91 47.65
C ILE A 3 -25.11 -4.89 47.58
N CYS A 4 -24.92 -4.28 46.43
CA CYS A 4 -23.99 -3.17 46.20
C CYS A 4 -24.74 -1.90 45.79
N SER A 5 -24.07 -0.76 45.91
CA SER A 5 -24.53 0.53 45.40
C SER A 5 -23.79 0.86 44.10
N ILE A 6 -24.51 1.23 43.05
CA ILE A 6 -23.91 1.71 41.79
C ILE A 6 -24.45 3.13 41.51
N PRO A 7 -23.57 4.09 41.14
CA PRO A 7 -24.01 5.41 40.73
C PRO A 7 -24.73 5.34 39.38
N ARG A 8 -25.97 5.81 39.33
CA ARG A 8 -26.75 5.94 38.11
C ARG A 8 -26.96 7.41 37.79
N LYS A 9 -26.70 7.78 36.53
CA LYS A 9 -26.93 9.14 36.04
C LYS A 9 -28.40 9.34 35.70
N GLU A 10 -29.00 10.36 36.28
CA GLU A 10 -30.38 10.77 36.02
C GLU A 10 -30.45 11.72 34.82
N LYS A 11 -31.66 12.00 34.31
CA LYS A 11 -31.87 12.80 33.09
C LYS A 11 -31.45 14.26 33.24
N ASP A 12 -31.45 14.75 34.47
CA ASP A 12 -30.98 16.07 34.89
C ASP A 12 -29.44 16.14 34.97
N GLY A 13 -28.74 15.02 34.78
CA GLY A 13 -27.28 14.91 34.86
C GLY A 13 -26.74 14.64 36.27
N SER A 14 -27.60 14.60 37.29
CA SER A 14 -27.21 14.24 38.66
C SER A 14 -26.90 12.73 38.75
N SER A 15 -26.08 12.33 39.73
CA SER A 15 -25.76 10.92 39.96
C SER A 15 -26.35 10.46 41.28
N LYS A 16 -27.13 9.39 41.26
CA LYS A 16 -27.77 8.81 42.43
C LYS A 16 -27.33 7.37 42.63
N ASP A 17 -26.98 7.02 43.86
CA ASP A 17 -26.61 5.66 44.22
C ASP A 17 -27.85 4.78 44.38
N ILE A 18 -27.89 3.71 43.59
CA ILE A 18 -28.99 2.74 43.60
C ILE A 18 -28.47 1.41 44.12
N ARG A 19 -29.18 0.85 45.10
CA ARG A 19 -28.94 -0.49 45.60
C ARG A 19 -29.33 -1.52 44.55
N CYS A 20 -28.43 -2.42 44.22
CA CYS A 20 -28.65 -3.49 43.27
C CYS A 20 -27.83 -4.73 43.64
N PRO A 21 -28.21 -5.92 43.14
CA PRO A 21 -27.43 -7.13 43.36
C PRO A 21 -26.01 -7.04 42.77
N ASN A 22 -25.03 -7.69 43.41
CA ASN A 22 -23.64 -7.72 42.93
C ASN A 22 -23.49 -8.15 41.46
N ILE A 23 -24.33 -9.07 40.97
CA ILE A 23 -24.33 -9.50 39.56
C ILE A 23 -24.54 -8.35 38.57
N VAL A 24 -25.32 -7.32 38.95
CA VAL A 24 -25.57 -6.15 38.10
C VAL A 24 -24.32 -5.28 37.99
N ARG A 25 -23.59 -5.11 39.10
CA ARG A 25 -22.32 -4.38 39.11
C ARG A 25 -21.28 -5.08 38.24
N ASP A 26 -21.16 -6.39 38.40
CA ASP A 26 -20.18 -7.18 37.67
C ASP A 26 -20.53 -7.20 36.16
N TYR A 27 -21.81 -7.32 35.81
CA TYR A 27 -22.24 -7.16 34.41
C TYR A 27 -21.83 -5.78 33.85
N ASN A 28 -22.19 -4.69 34.54
CA ASN A 28 -21.89 -3.33 34.07
C ASN A 28 -20.39 -3.05 33.96
N ALA A 29 -19.56 -3.65 34.83
CA ALA A 29 -18.12 -3.51 34.78
C ALA A 29 -17.49 -4.15 33.53
N HIS A 30 -18.06 -5.24 33.02
CA HIS A 30 -17.48 -6.03 31.93
C HIS A 30 -18.26 -5.94 30.59
N MET A 31 -19.51 -5.45 30.59
CA MET A 31 -20.39 -5.44 29.40
C MET A 31 -19.78 -4.73 28.18
N GLY A 32 -18.94 -3.71 28.39
CA GLY A 32 -18.38 -2.89 27.32
C GLY A 32 -17.16 -3.48 26.60
N TYR A 33 -16.75 -4.72 26.88
CA TYR A 33 -15.55 -5.29 26.23
C TYR A 33 -15.74 -5.54 24.73
N VAL A 34 -16.93 -5.98 24.32
CA VAL A 34 -17.24 -6.16 22.90
C VAL A 34 -17.24 -4.81 22.19
N ASP A 35 -17.87 -3.79 22.78
CA ASP A 35 -17.89 -2.43 22.24
C ASP A 35 -16.49 -1.82 22.12
N LYS A 36 -15.61 -2.07 23.10
CA LYS A 36 -14.22 -1.62 23.04
C LYS A 36 -13.46 -2.27 21.90
N MET A 37 -13.66 -3.56 21.66
CA MET A 37 -13.05 -4.27 20.53
C MET A 37 -13.57 -3.71 19.21
N ASP A 38 -14.88 -3.50 19.08
CA ASP A 38 -15.49 -3.01 17.85
C ASP A 38 -15.13 -1.54 17.58
N MET A 39 -14.96 -0.74 18.63
CA MET A 39 -14.37 0.61 18.57
C MET A 39 -12.92 0.56 18.07
N LEU A 40 -12.05 -0.28 18.64
CA LEU A 40 -10.65 -0.38 18.21
C LEU A 40 -10.52 -0.85 16.76
N LYS A 41 -11.42 -1.73 16.32
CA LYS A 41 -11.54 -2.15 14.93
C LYS A 41 -11.97 -1.00 14.02
N SER A 42 -13.04 -0.29 14.38
CA SER A 42 -13.67 0.73 13.51
C SER A 42 -12.80 1.97 13.27
N ILE A 43 -11.90 2.32 14.21
CA ILE A 43 -11.01 3.49 14.06
C ILE A 43 -10.10 3.38 12.82
N TYR A 44 -9.67 2.16 12.44
CA TYR A 44 -8.79 1.92 11.28
C TYR A 44 -9.23 0.69 10.48
N GLU A 45 -10.53 0.58 10.21
CA GLU A 45 -11.14 -0.56 9.51
C GLU A 45 -10.56 -0.77 8.11
N ILE A 46 -10.28 -2.03 7.74
CA ILE A 46 -9.68 -2.41 6.44
C ILE A 46 -10.75 -2.76 5.40
N ASP A 47 -12.04 -2.75 5.76
CA ASP A 47 -13.13 -3.20 4.91
C ASP A 47 -13.14 -2.55 3.51
N ARG A 48 -13.41 -3.37 2.49
CA ARG A 48 -13.40 -2.95 1.08
C ARG A 48 -14.66 -3.44 0.39
N LYS A 49 -15.26 -2.54 -0.41
CA LYS A 49 -16.37 -2.90 -1.31
C LYS A 49 -15.92 -4.04 -2.24
N SER A 50 -16.65 -5.15 -2.19
CA SER A 50 -16.44 -6.30 -3.06
C SER A 50 -17.76 -6.92 -3.47
N LYS A 51 -17.80 -7.52 -4.66
CA LYS A 51 -18.98 -8.24 -5.16
C LYS A 51 -19.16 -9.60 -4.47
N LYS A 52 -18.09 -10.18 -3.92
CA LYS A 52 -18.15 -11.49 -3.24
C LYS A 52 -18.23 -11.28 -1.73
N TRP A 53 -19.29 -11.80 -1.11
CA TRP A 53 -19.59 -11.62 0.32
C TRP A 53 -18.48 -12.10 1.26
N TRP A 54 -17.77 -13.18 0.90
CA TRP A 54 -16.73 -13.77 1.75
C TRP A 54 -15.51 -12.86 1.95
N HIS A 55 -15.27 -11.89 1.07
CA HIS A 55 -14.20 -10.91 1.28
C HIS A 55 -14.43 -10.10 2.56
N ARG A 56 -15.69 -9.79 2.89
CA ARG A 56 -16.04 -9.09 4.12
C ARG A 56 -15.63 -9.86 5.36
N ILE A 57 -15.80 -11.19 5.35
CA ILE A 57 -15.38 -12.08 6.43
C ILE A 57 -13.86 -12.10 6.56
N MET A 58 -13.15 -12.19 5.43
CA MET A 58 -11.68 -12.18 5.44
C MET A 58 -11.11 -10.87 6.01
N TRP A 59 -11.65 -9.71 5.59
CA TRP A 59 -11.23 -8.42 6.12
C TRP A 59 -11.55 -8.27 7.61
N TYR A 60 -12.72 -8.73 8.02
CA TYR A 60 -13.09 -8.76 9.44
C TYR A 60 -12.07 -9.55 10.27
N PHE A 61 -11.75 -10.79 9.89
CA PHE A 61 -10.75 -11.59 10.61
C PHE A 61 -9.37 -10.94 10.65
N LEU A 62 -8.95 -10.29 9.56
CA LEU A 62 -7.69 -9.56 9.53
C LEU A 62 -7.71 -8.41 10.55
N ASP A 63 -8.76 -7.59 10.57
CA ASP A 63 -8.92 -6.50 11.53
C ASP A 63 -8.91 -7.00 12.99
N VAL A 64 -9.66 -8.06 13.29
CA VAL A 64 -9.68 -8.67 14.63
C VAL A 64 -8.28 -9.17 15.02
N SER A 65 -7.57 -9.84 14.10
CA SER A 65 -6.23 -10.34 14.37
C SER A 65 -5.23 -9.23 14.72
N ILE A 66 -5.32 -8.08 14.01
CA ILE A 66 -4.47 -6.92 14.26
C ILE A 66 -4.77 -6.32 15.63
N VAL A 67 -6.05 -6.13 15.97
CA VAL A 67 -6.45 -5.61 17.30
C VAL A 67 -6.00 -6.54 18.43
N ASN A 68 -6.17 -7.86 18.27
CA ASN A 68 -5.72 -8.84 19.26
C ASN A 68 -4.19 -8.82 19.43
N SER A 69 -3.44 -8.76 18.34
CA SER A 69 -1.97 -8.66 18.38
C SER A 69 -1.51 -7.37 19.08
N PHE A 70 -2.23 -6.26 18.89
CA PHE A 70 -1.97 -5.00 19.56
C PHE A 70 -2.22 -5.10 21.08
N ILE A 71 -3.31 -5.76 21.50
CA ILE A 71 -3.60 -5.98 22.92
C ILE A 71 -2.49 -6.84 23.57
N LEU A 72 -2.05 -7.90 22.90
CA LEU A 72 -0.95 -8.74 23.37
C LEU A 72 0.37 -7.95 23.44
N PHE A 73 0.65 -7.13 22.44
CA PHE A 73 1.83 -6.27 22.42
C PHE A 73 1.80 -5.27 23.58
N LYS A 74 0.66 -4.65 23.85
CA LYS A 74 0.46 -3.76 25.01
C LYS A 74 0.74 -4.47 26.33
N HIS A 75 0.22 -5.68 26.49
CA HIS A 75 0.42 -6.47 27.71
C HIS A 75 1.89 -6.86 27.92
N ARG A 76 2.66 -7.06 26.84
CA ARG A 76 4.09 -7.42 26.93
C ARG A 76 5.01 -6.23 27.18
N THR A 77 4.72 -5.08 26.58
CA THR A 77 5.65 -3.94 26.55
C THR A 77 5.37 -2.90 27.65
N GLY A 78 4.23 -2.96 28.33
CA GLY A 78 3.93 -2.20 29.55
C GLY A 78 3.76 -0.69 29.34
N SER A 79 4.86 0.06 29.15
CA SER A 79 4.90 1.51 29.40
C SER A 79 5.21 2.39 28.17
N SER A 80 5.87 1.87 27.14
CA SER A 80 6.16 2.62 25.90
C SER A 80 5.34 2.06 24.74
N ILE A 81 4.03 2.29 24.80
CA ILE A 81 3.10 1.74 23.83
C ILE A 81 2.89 2.75 22.70
N PRO A 82 3.27 2.42 21.45
CA PRO A 82 2.93 3.22 20.29
C PRO A 82 1.41 3.24 20.10
N ASN A 83 0.87 4.36 19.64
CA ASN A 83 -0.54 4.49 19.24
C ASN A 83 -0.92 3.34 18.28
N LEU A 84 -2.16 2.86 18.32
CA LEU A 84 -2.69 1.82 17.43
C LEU A 84 -2.32 2.08 15.97
N LYS A 85 -2.37 3.33 15.51
CA LYS A 85 -1.93 3.72 14.16
C LYS A 85 -0.48 3.34 13.88
N VAL A 86 0.42 3.71 14.79
CA VAL A 86 1.86 3.47 14.65
C VAL A 86 2.15 1.97 14.67
N PHE A 87 1.47 1.23 15.54
CA PHE A 87 1.54 -0.23 15.56
C PHE A 87 1.07 -0.86 14.23
N ARG A 88 -0.04 -0.40 13.66
CA ARG A 88 -0.53 -0.91 12.36
C ARG A 88 0.45 -0.62 11.22
N VAL A 89 1.06 0.57 11.22
CA VAL A 89 2.09 0.93 10.25
C VAL A 89 3.33 0.06 10.39
N SER A 90 3.80 -0.21 11.62
CA SER A 90 4.98 -1.08 11.82
C SER A 90 4.72 -2.53 11.42
N VAL A 91 3.52 -3.06 11.68
CA VAL A 91 3.11 -4.38 11.19
C VAL A 91 3.10 -4.40 9.66
N ALA A 92 2.50 -3.39 9.02
CA ALA A 92 2.46 -3.30 7.57
C ALA A 92 3.86 -3.21 6.95
N THR A 93 4.74 -2.35 7.48
CA THR A 93 6.12 -2.23 6.97
C THR A 93 6.93 -3.51 7.18
N GLY A 94 6.74 -4.21 8.31
CA GLY A 94 7.33 -5.52 8.55
C GLY A 94 6.88 -6.57 7.53
N LEU A 95 5.58 -6.65 7.25
CA LEU A 95 5.01 -7.59 6.27
C LEU A 95 5.40 -7.27 4.83
N ILE A 96 5.59 -5.98 4.49
CA ILE A 96 6.05 -5.54 3.17
C ILE A 96 7.55 -5.83 2.97
N GLY A 97 8.28 -6.17 4.04
CA GLY A 97 9.70 -6.47 4.00
C GLY A 97 10.54 -5.26 4.36
N ALA A 98 10.54 -4.86 5.63
CA ALA A 98 11.47 -3.87 6.15
C ALA A 98 12.91 -4.38 5.96
N GLY A 99 13.62 -3.84 4.96
CA GLY A 99 15.04 -4.12 4.71
C GLY A 99 15.35 -5.20 3.67
N GLN A 100 14.37 -5.81 3.01
CA GLN A 100 14.66 -6.56 1.79
C GLN A 100 14.43 -5.64 0.58
N PRO A 101 15.41 -5.49 -0.34
CA PRO A 101 15.12 -4.84 -1.60
C PRO A 101 13.95 -5.61 -2.20
N ALA A 102 12.84 -4.90 -2.43
CA ALA A 102 11.63 -5.49 -2.98
C ALA A 102 12.08 -6.43 -4.08
N ARG A 103 11.79 -7.74 -3.94
CA ARG A 103 11.96 -8.65 -5.07
C ARG A 103 11.09 -8.06 -6.15
N SER A 104 11.72 -7.32 -7.05
CA SER A 104 11.10 -6.87 -8.26
C SER A 104 10.83 -8.14 -9.04
N ARG A 105 9.69 -8.78 -8.73
CA ARG A 105 8.85 -9.24 -9.81
C ARG A 105 8.53 -7.96 -10.56
N ALA A 106 9.43 -7.61 -11.48
CA ALA A 106 9.15 -6.76 -12.59
C ALA A 106 7.99 -7.45 -13.31
N GLN A 107 6.78 -7.26 -12.81
CA GLN A 107 5.63 -7.29 -13.68
C GLN A 107 5.97 -6.24 -14.72
N PRO A 108 6.10 -6.61 -16.01
CA PRO A 108 6.29 -5.62 -17.04
C PRO A 108 5.09 -4.70 -16.90
N LYS A 109 5.34 -3.47 -16.42
CA LYS A 109 4.36 -2.40 -16.53
C LYS A 109 3.98 -2.44 -18.00
N VAL A 110 2.67 -2.52 -18.28
CA VAL A 110 2.14 -2.28 -19.61
C VAL A 110 2.35 -0.78 -19.87
N THR A 111 3.61 -0.39 -20.05
CA THR A 111 3.99 0.91 -20.58
C THR A 111 3.51 0.87 -22.01
N ASN A 112 2.76 1.90 -22.42
CA ASN A 112 2.41 2.14 -23.81
C ASN A 112 3.51 1.63 -24.73
N HIS A 113 3.24 0.53 -25.47
CA HIS A 113 4.20 -0.20 -26.30
C HIS A 113 4.92 0.68 -27.33
N PHE A 114 4.46 1.91 -27.51
CA PHE A 114 4.95 2.82 -28.52
C PHE A 114 6.19 3.62 -28.12
N LYS A 115 6.51 3.78 -26.83
CA LYS A 115 7.76 4.43 -26.38
C LYS A 115 8.22 3.86 -25.03
N ARG A 116 9.09 2.86 -25.07
CA ARG A 116 9.77 2.34 -23.87
C ARG A 116 10.62 3.46 -23.28
N THR A 117 10.39 3.80 -22.01
CA THR A 117 11.21 4.78 -21.28
C THR A 117 12.51 4.12 -20.86
N VAL A 118 13.65 4.69 -21.26
CA VAL A 118 14.99 4.22 -20.88
C VAL A 118 15.50 5.09 -19.72
N PRO A 119 15.96 4.51 -18.60
CA PRO A 119 16.59 5.25 -17.51
C PRO A 119 17.77 6.10 -17.99
N TYR A 120 17.97 7.28 -17.39
CA TYR A 120 19.04 8.21 -17.80
C TYR A 120 20.45 7.62 -17.64
N GLU A 121 20.67 6.82 -16.60
CA GLU A 121 21.94 6.13 -16.34
C GLU A 121 22.34 5.22 -17.50
N ILE A 122 21.36 4.51 -18.08
CA ILE A 122 21.58 3.61 -19.22
C ILE A 122 21.68 4.41 -20.52
N ARG A 123 20.86 5.47 -20.68
CA ARG A 123 20.77 6.25 -21.92
C ARG A 123 22.03 7.06 -22.24
N TYR A 124 22.71 7.55 -21.22
CA TYR A 124 23.89 8.42 -21.36
C TYR A 124 25.20 7.68 -21.08
N ASP A 125 25.17 6.35 -21.09
CA ASP A 125 26.38 5.56 -20.94
C ASP A 125 27.22 5.66 -22.22
N GLN A 126 28.44 6.18 -22.10
CA GLN A 126 29.24 6.59 -23.26
C GLN A 126 29.78 5.41 -24.08
N CYS A 127 29.78 4.19 -23.53
CA CYS A 127 30.54 3.07 -24.10
C CYS A 127 29.68 1.88 -24.60
N LEU A 128 28.35 1.90 -24.44
CA LEU A 128 27.52 0.71 -24.67
C LEU A 128 26.50 0.81 -25.82
N HIS A 129 26.38 1.95 -26.53
CA HIS A 129 25.32 2.11 -27.52
C HIS A 129 25.78 1.85 -28.96
N MET A 130 25.36 0.72 -29.54
CA MET A 130 25.60 0.39 -30.95
C MET A 130 24.29 0.29 -31.73
N PRO A 131 24.18 0.86 -32.94
CA PRO A 131 23.03 0.64 -33.81
C PRO A 131 23.06 -0.77 -34.40
N VAL A 132 21.95 -1.49 -34.24
CA VAL A 132 21.73 -2.85 -34.73
C VAL A 132 20.48 -2.88 -35.59
N TYR A 133 20.55 -3.62 -36.70
CA TYR A 133 19.40 -3.81 -37.58
C TYR A 133 18.40 -4.78 -36.97
N SER A 134 17.12 -4.43 -36.99
CA SER A 134 16.04 -5.17 -36.34
C SER A 134 14.71 -5.00 -37.07
N LYS A 135 13.63 -5.52 -36.47
CA LYS A 135 12.25 -5.33 -36.92
C LYS A 135 11.89 -3.85 -36.95
N SER A 136 10.97 -3.47 -37.84
CA SER A 136 10.50 -2.10 -37.95
C SER A 136 9.85 -1.64 -36.64
N ARG A 137 10.38 -0.56 -36.05
CA ARG A 137 9.86 0.10 -34.83
C ARG A 137 9.64 1.60 -35.10
N ARG A 138 8.85 2.27 -34.25
CA ARG A 138 8.76 3.74 -34.30
C ARG A 138 10.00 4.38 -33.70
N CYS A 139 10.44 5.51 -34.25
CA CYS A 139 11.55 6.28 -33.69
C CYS A 139 11.15 6.91 -32.35
N ALA A 140 11.84 6.60 -31.26
CA ALA A 140 11.47 7.15 -29.94
C ALA A 140 11.64 8.67 -29.83
N PHE A 141 12.60 9.23 -30.57
CA PHE A 141 12.92 10.65 -30.56
C PHE A 141 11.93 11.48 -31.40
N CYS A 142 11.77 11.16 -32.69
CA CYS A 142 11.00 12.01 -33.61
C CYS A 142 9.59 11.51 -33.96
N SER A 143 9.23 10.25 -33.69
CA SER A 143 7.86 9.77 -33.97
C SER A 143 6.89 10.31 -32.93
N ASN A 144 5.77 10.89 -33.37
CA ASN A 144 4.64 11.23 -32.51
C ASN A 144 3.34 10.63 -33.10
N THR A 145 2.18 10.96 -32.52
CA THR A 145 0.88 10.42 -32.97
C THR A 145 0.44 11.00 -34.32
N GLN A 146 0.83 12.23 -34.63
CA GLN A 146 0.43 12.94 -35.86
C GLN A 146 1.35 12.63 -37.06
N ASP A 147 2.64 12.39 -36.79
CA ASP A 147 3.69 12.11 -37.77
C ASP A 147 4.51 10.87 -37.34
N PRO A 148 4.04 9.66 -37.73
CA PRO A 148 4.65 8.41 -37.31
C PRO A 148 5.89 8.04 -38.16
N HIS A 149 7.08 8.30 -37.64
CA HIS A 149 8.34 7.84 -38.25
C HIS A 149 8.71 6.42 -37.82
N ARG A 150 8.97 5.54 -38.80
CA ARG A 150 9.45 4.16 -38.58
C ARG A 150 10.90 3.99 -39.02
N THR A 151 11.60 3.11 -38.33
CA THR A 151 13.02 2.77 -38.55
C THR A 151 13.23 1.28 -38.31
N ARG A 152 14.24 0.72 -38.98
CA ARG A 152 14.72 -0.66 -38.74
C ARG A 152 16.00 -0.69 -37.89
N TRP A 153 16.49 0.47 -37.47
CA TRP A 153 17.64 0.58 -36.61
C TRP A 153 17.24 0.72 -35.15
N THR A 154 17.88 -0.06 -34.29
CA THR A 154 17.65 -0.12 -32.84
C THR A 154 18.96 -0.04 -32.08
N CYS A 155 18.95 0.51 -30.87
CA CYS A 155 20.13 0.46 -30.00
C CYS A 155 20.23 -0.91 -29.30
N SER A 156 21.41 -1.53 -29.31
CA SER A 156 21.71 -2.80 -28.64
C SER A 156 21.41 -2.80 -27.14
N THR A 157 21.66 -1.67 -26.47
CA THR A 157 21.58 -1.54 -25.01
C THR A 157 20.24 -0.98 -24.54
N CYS A 158 19.69 -0.01 -25.26
CA CYS A 158 18.38 0.58 -24.93
C CYS A 158 17.20 -0.26 -25.44
N ASP A 159 17.40 -1.09 -26.48
CA ASP A 159 16.34 -1.80 -27.22
C ASP A 159 15.21 -0.85 -27.69
N VAL A 160 15.61 0.33 -28.18
CA VAL A 160 14.72 1.38 -28.71
C VAL A 160 15.11 1.73 -30.15
N GLY A 161 14.10 2.02 -30.99
CA GLY A 161 14.30 2.36 -32.41
C GLY A 161 14.64 3.84 -32.63
N PHE A 162 15.60 4.10 -33.52
CA PHE A 162 16.05 5.45 -33.88
C PHE A 162 16.25 5.62 -35.39
N CYS A 163 15.99 6.81 -35.93
CA CYS A 163 16.34 7.13 -37.31
C CYS A 163 17.87 7.27 -37.45
N LEU A 164 18.40 6.68 -38.53
CA LEU A 164 19.81 6.65 -38.90
C LEU A 164 19.87 6.79 -40.44
N ASN A 165 19.54 8.00 -40.90
CA ASN A 165 19.46 8.34 -42.32
C ASN A 165 20.06 9.75 -42.51
N ASP A 166 20.40 10.11 -43.75
CA ASP A 166 21.03 11.41 -44.09
C ASP A 166 20.27 12.63 -43.56
N LYS A 167 18.94 12.55 -43.49
CA LYS A 167 18.07 13.64 -43.03
C LYS A 167 17.91 13.70 -41.50
N LYS A 168 18.10 12.59 -40.79
CA LYS A 168 17.75 12.46 -39.35
C LYS A 168 18.72 11.51 -38.65
N ASN A 169 19.58 12.08 -37.80
CA ASN A 169 20.50 11.33 -36.95
C ASN A 169 19.97 11.24 -35.50
N CYS A 170 18.78 10.66 -35.33
CA CYS A 170 18.11 10.59 -34.03
C CYS A 170 18.83 9.69 -33.02
N PHE A 171 19.62 8.73 -33.50
CA PHE A 171 20.39 7.84 -32.63
C PHE A 171 21.42 8.62 -31.83
N GLN A 172 22.23 9.45 -32.48
CA GLN A 172 23.25 10.24 -31.81
C GLN A 172 22.63 11.26 -30.85
N VAL A 173 21.63 12.03 -31.31
CA VAL A 173 20.97 13.06 -30.49
C VAL A 173 20.30 12.47 -29.25
N TYR A 174 19.80 11.23 -29.33
CA TYR A 174 19.20 10.60 -28.16
C TYR A 174 20.23 10.22 -27.08
N HIS A 175 21.43 9.78 -27.45
CA HIS A 175 22.44 9.32 -26.48
C HIS A 175 23.45 10.41 -26.08
N GLN A 176 23.44 11.57 -26.75
CA GLN A 176 24.19 12.75 -26.33
C GLN A 176 23.42 13.53 -25.27
N LYS A 177 24.14 14.00 -24.24
CA LYS A 177 23.60 14.81 -23.15
C LYS A 177 23.43 16.26 -23.58
#